data_AF-A0A7R9NQP6-F1
#
_entry.id   AF-A0A7R9NQP6-F1
#
_cell.length_a   1.000
_cell.length_b   1.000
_cell.length_c   1.000
_cell.angle_alpha   90.00
_cell.angle_beta   90.00
_cell.angle_gamma   90.00
#
_symmetry.space_group_name_H-M   'P 1'
#
loop_
_entity.id
_entity.type
_entity.pdbx_description
1 polymer ?
#
loop_
_entity_poly.entity_id
_entity_poly.type
_entity_poly.pdbx_seq_one_letter_code
_entity_poly.pdbx_strand_id
1 'polypeptide(L)'
;CLLSKSECVMDSDIEVNAYGKPSSYYEIPPAYTDSIRYFVEVTERQLVAEDISWTEYLIPDLSELCNKVIIENFNKFTGSLNSLEEDDRRYIIKNLNRISLHIAVPLIDDEDYWKRQCIDRWPMARVSMHGNSYKRMYLEQNLTYALEFFKPDISTTQEIEELLPLCSEYVEKLNITQLQKKDENYDDQSAAPGSSDDFVEPTRLNFVDIFSKLPKLKDVSMFFGKNNVGLSFEWSVVHTRYEDVLNVCQALECVPQLECLRIHCSLLNCEWTTEICKQLVNHHGLVTLDLSNNMIGNDGGKALAFVMQSPQSRIKTIKVTNNLIGCTGATAIAFALQTNKCLTKLDMGLNRIGNRGLKNLGKALLKNNTLTELNVNTNQFADEGVEGLLSALEHNKSITVLDLSCNTISEGLGKKLQNVIRLNKYLLTLDLRLTGSGMEIEPAVTSQLKYNLKQTGKQFYYCL
;
A
#
# COMPACT_ATOMS: atom_id res chain seq x y z
N CYS A 1 22.26 -17.69 -31.30
CA CYS A 1 22.42 -19.01 -31.94
C CYS A 1 21.87 -18.99 -33.35
N LEU A 2 22.77 -18.88 -34.33
CA LEU A 2 22.70 -19.36 -35.72
C LEU A 2 23.69 -18.49 -36.49
N LEU A 3 24.92 -18.95 -36.63
CA LEU A 3 25.73 -18.75 -37.82
C LEU A 3 26.78 -19.86 -37.87
N SER A 4 26.92 -20.35 -39.08
CA SER A 4 27.47 -21.62 -39.53
C SER A 4 28.98 -21.74 -39.37
N LYS A 5 29.41 -22.99 -39.13
CA LYS A 5 30.77 -23.49 -39.34
C LYS A 5 31.31 -23.09 -40.71
N SER A 6 32.51 -22.52 -40.72
CA SER A 6 33.44 -22.61 -41.85
C SER A 6 34.80 -23.00 -41.28
N GLU A 7 35.10 -24.30 -41.38
CA GLU A 7 36.42 -24.87 -41.13
C GLU A 7 37.37 -24.34 -42.21
N CYS A 8 38.44 -23.65 -41.80
CA CYS A 8 39.60 -23.40 -42.64
C CYS A 8 40.69 -24.39 -42.20
N VAL A 9 40.85 -25.43 -43.02
CA VAL A 9 41.98 -26.36 -42.99
C VAL A 9 43.19 -25.60 -43.56
N MET A 10 44.22 -25.42 -42.76
CA MET A 10 45.56 -25.07 -43.24
C MET A 10 46.46 -26.25 -42.91
N ASP A 11 46.61 -27.15 -43.89
CA ASP A 11 47.65 -28.18 -43.89
C ASP A 11 49.02 -27.50 -43.97
N SER A 12 49.85 -27.76 -42.97
CA SER A 12 51.24 -27.35 -42.89
C SER A 12 52.12 -28.59 -43.11
N ASP A 13 52.53 -28.87 -44.35
CA ASP A 13 53.61 -29.83 -44.62
C ASP A 13 54.42 -29.35 -45.84
N ILE A 14 55.52 -28.63 -45.57
CA ILE A 14 56.62 -28.47 -46.51
C ILE A 14 57.86 -29.03 -45.82
N GLU A 15 58.11 -30.32 -46.08
CA GLU A 15 59.40 -30.95 -45.83
C GLU A 15 60.41 -30.52 -46.89
N VAL A 16 61.60 -30.14 -46.43
CA VAL A 16 62.76 -29.85 -47.27
C VAL A 16 63.57 -31.14 -47.42
N ASN A 17 63.84 -31.56 -48.66
CA ASN A 17 64.78 -32.63 -48.97
C ASN A 17 66.11 -32.08 -49.52
N ALA A 18 67.19 -32.58 -48.93
CA ALA A 18 68.57 -32.35 -49.34
C ALA A 18 68.88 -33.06 -50.67
N TYR A 19 69.93 -32.60 -51.36
CA TYR A 19 70.49 -33.07 -52.65
C TYR A 19 69.95 -32.37 -53.91
N GLY A 20 70.64 -31.28 -54.30
CA GLY A 20 70.24 -30.42 -55.41
C GLY A 20 70.61 -30.87 -56.82
N LYS A 21 69.86 -30.35 -57.80
CA LYS A 21 70.30 -29.59 -58.99
C LYS A 21 69.08 -29.20 -59.87
N PRO A 22 69.20 -28.18 -60.74
CA PRO A 22 68.06 -27.52 -61.40
C PRO A 22 67.84 -27.94 -62.86
N SER A 23 66.59 -27.88 -63.34
CA SER A 23 66.18 -27.90 -64.75
C SER A 23 64.70 -27.49 -64.81
N SER A 24 64.12 -26.76 -65.76
CA SER A 24 64.49 -26.21 -67.07
C SER A 24 63.25 -25.41 -67.52
N TYR A 25 63.39 -24.11 -67.82
CA TYR A 25 63.25 -23.50 -69.16
C TYR A 25 61.85 -23.49 -69.84
N TYR A 26 61.46 -22.25 -70.21
CA TYR A 26 60.53 -21.79 -71.27
C TYR A 26 59.02 -22.11 -71.10
N GLU A 27 58.05 -21.24 -71.40
CA GLU A 27 57.97 -19.94 -72.09
C GLU A 27 56.54 -19.38 -71.85
N ILE A 28 56.36 -18.06 -71.61
CA ILE A 28 55.05 -17.40 -71.74
C ILE A 28 55.19 -16.30 -72.80
N PRO A 29 54.36 -16.28 -73.86
CA PRO A 29 54.41 -15.24 -74.88
C PRO A 29 53.87 -13.89 -74.38
N PRO A 30 54.42 -12.77 -74.85
CA PRO A 30 54.02 -11.42 -74.44
C PRO A 30 52.95 -10.86 -75.38
N ALA A 31 51.88 -10.28 -74.84
CA ALA A 31 50.98 -9.47 -75.64
C ALA A 31 50.14 -8.52 -74.77
N TYR A 32 50.52 -7.24 -74.86
CA TYR A 32 49.71 -6.04 -74.64
C TYR A 32 49.45 -5.66 -73.15
N THR A 33 50.28 -4.77 -72.57
CA THR A 33 50.15 -3.27 -72.62
C THR A 33 48.86 -2.82 -71.92
N ASP A 34 48.80 -1.88 -71.00
CA ASP A 34 49.67 -0.80 -70.57
C ASP A 34 49.13 -0.35 -69.21
N SER A 35 49.96 -0.29 -68.17
CA SER A 35 49.94 0.80 -67.18
C SER A 35 51.08 0.59 -66.18
N ILE A 36 52.18 1.20 -66.59
CA ILE A 36 53.30 1.73 -65.82
C ILE A 36 52.99 1.91 -64.32
N ARG A 37 53.66 1.04 -63.53
CA ARG A 37 54.51 1.35 -62.37
C ARG A 37 54.30 2.73 -61.74
N TYR A 38 53.76 2.74 -60.52
CA TYR A 38 54.20 3.69 -59.51
C TYR A 38 54.44 2.91 -58.19
N PHE A 39 55.71 2.89 -57.80
CA PHE A 39 56.27 2.58 -56.47
C PHE A 39 55.80 1.29 -55.77
N VAL A 40 56.58 0.22 -55.96
CA VAL A 40 56.82 -0.75 -54.89
C VAL A 40 57.78 -0.07 -53.91
N GLU A 41 57.25 0.69 -52.96
CA GLU A 41 57.90 0.74 -51.66
C GLU A 41 57.74 -0.66 -51.07
N VAL A 42 58.86 -1.37 -50.97
CA VAL A 42 58.96 -2.53 -50.08
C VAL A 42 58.69 -1.98 -48.70
N THR A 43 57.42 -1.96 -48.29
CA THR A 43 57.10 -1.94 -46.88
C THR A 43 57.58 -3.28 -46.37
N GLU A 44 58.79 -3.29 -45.80
CA GLU A 44 59.14 -4.27 -44.80
C GLU A 44 57.89 -4.44 -43.93
N ARG A 45 57.36 -5.67 -43.84
CA ARG A 45 56.34 -5.95 -42.84
C ARG A 45 56.96 -5.60 -41.50
N GLN A 46 56.66 -4.42 -40.99
CA GLN A 46 56.94 -4.10 -39.60
C GLN A 46 56.09 -5.06 -38.78
N LEU A 47 56.75 -6.00 -38.12
CA LEU A 47 56.21 -6.59 -36.90
C LEU A 47 56.05 -5.44 -35.92
N VAL A 48 54.86 -4.85 -35.88
CA VAL A 48 54.45 -4.01 -34.78
C VAL A 48 54.32 -4.95 -33.59
N ALA A 49 55.16 -4.76 -32.57
CA ALA A 49 55.06 -5.51 -31.33
C ALA A 49 53.62 -5.41 -30.82
N GLU A 50 53.06 -6.54 -30.38
CA GLU A 50 51.79 -6.57 -29.67
C GLU A 50 51.81 -5.46 -28.61
N ASP A 51 50.72 -4.69 -28.56
CA ASP A 51 50.56 -3.56 -27.67
C ASP A 51 51.00 -3.96 -26.25
N ILE A 52 52.10 -3.37 -25.76
CA ILE A 52 52.69 -3.69 -24.45
C ILE A 52 51.77 -3.18 -23.30
N SER A 53 50.75 -2.38 -23.62
CA SER A 53 49.68 -2.04 -22.67
C SER A 53 48.60 -3.13 -22.56
N TRP A 54 48.66 -4.18 -23.39
CA TRP A 54 47.81 -5.37 -23.30
C TRP A 54 48.23 -6.17 -22.07
N THR A 55 47.65 -5.76 -20.96
CA THR A 55 47.94 -6.27 -19.64
C THR A 55 47.24 -7.62 -19.45
N GLU A 56 47.92 -8.54 -18.75
CA GLU A 56 47.50 -9.89 -18.31
C GLU A 56 46.16 -9.99 -17.54
N TYR A 57 45.28 -9.00 -17.64
CA TYR A 57 43.93 -9.10 -17.12
C TYR A 57 43.17 -10.13 -17.94
N LEU A 58 42.74 -11.18 -17.22
CA LEU A 58 41.80 -12.22 -17.66
C LEU A 58 40.88 -11.69 -18.77
N ILE A 59 41.02 -12.22 -19.99
CA ILE A 59 40.07 -11.92 -21.06
C ILE A 59 38.72 -12.43 -20.55
N PRO A 60 37.70 -11.56 -20.38
CA PRO A 60 36.40 -12.00 -19.92
C PRO A 60 35.88 -13.06 -20.88
N ASP A 61 35.31 -14.12 -20.33
CA ASP A 61 34.79 -15.20 -21.14
C ASP A 61 33.67 -14.68 -22.08
N LEU A 62 33.45 -15.40 -23.18
CA LEU A 62 32.45 -15.00 -24.16
C LEU A 62 31.05 -14.87 -23.52
N SER A 63 30.76 -15.70 -22.50
CA SER A 63 29.52 -15.63 -21.71
C SER A 63 29.37 -14.29 -20.98
N GLU A 64 30.41 -13.78 -20.32
CA GLU A 64 30.40 -12.51 -19.58
C GLU A 64 30.20 -11.34 -20.54
N LEU A 65 30.86 -11.38 -21.70
CA LEU A 65 30.65 -10.40 -22.76
C LEU A 65 29.22 -10.45 -23.30
N CYS A 66 28.68 -11.64 -23.55
CA CYS A 66 27.28 -11.80 -23.97
C CYS A 66 26.31 -11.29 -22.91
N ASN A 67 26.54 -11.60 -21.64
CA ASN A 67 25.72 -11.16 -20.51
C ASN A 67 25.71 -9.63 -20.39
N LYS A 68 26.86 -8.96 -20.55
CA LYS A 68 26.94 -7.48 -20.56
C LYS A 68 26.07 -6.87 -21.66
N VAL A 69 26.16 -7.42 -22.88
CA VAL A 69 25.34 -6.95 -24.01
C VAL A 69 23.84 -7.19 -23.76
N ILE A 70 23.48 -8.33 -23.16
CA ILE A 70 22.09 -8.63 -22.76
C ILE A 70 21.58 -7.61 -21.74
N ILE A 71 22.38 -7.30 -20.70
CA ILE A 71 22.02 -6.31 -19.68
C ILE A 71 21.79 -4.92 -20.31
N GLU A 72 22.70 -4.46 -21.17
CA GLU A 72 22.60 -3.15 -21.83
C GLU A 72 21.38 -3.05 -22.76
N ASN A 73 20.99 -4.16 -23.39
CA ASN A 73 19.89 -4.20 -24.35
C ASN A 73 18.63 -4.88 -23.78
N PHE A 74 18.52 -5.02 -22.46
CA PHE A 74 17.47 -5.83 -21.85
C PHE A 74 16.05 -5.34 -22.16
N ASN A 75 15.87 -4.02 -22.39
CA ASN A 75 14.58 -3.47 -22.81
C ASN A 75 14.13 -3.93 -24.21
N LYS A 76 15.01 -4.53 -25.00
CA LYS A 76 14.71 -5.13 -26.31
C LYS A 76 14.68 -6.66 -26.25
N PHE A 77 14.91 -7.25 -25.08
CA PHE A 77 14.97 -8.69 -24.91
C PHE A 77 13.58 -9.29 -25.08
N THR A 78 13.43 -10.14 -26.11
CA THR A 78 12.19 -10.86 -26.42
C THR A 78 12.25 -12.35 -26.06
N GLY A 79 13.39 -12.81 -25.55
CA GLY A 79 13.62 -14.20 -25.16
C GLY A 79 13.02 -14.55 -23.80
N SER A 80 13.11 -15.83 -23.41
CA SER A 80 12.80 -16.25 -22.05
C SER A 80 14.07 -16.21 -21.19
N LEU A 81 14.03 -15.57 -20.03
CA LEU A 81 15.15 -15.68 -19.07
C LEU A 81 15.40 -17.13 -18.63
N ASN A 82 14.37 -17.98 -18.69
CA ASN A 82 14.47 -19.39 -18.32
C ASN A 82 15.21 -20.25 -19.36
N SER A 83 15.50 -19.71 -20.55
CA SER A 83 16.33 -20.41 -21.53
C SER A 83 17.83 -20.19 -21.33
N LEU A 84 18.22 -19.29 -20.44
CA LEU A 84 19.61 -19.04 -20.07
C LEU A 84 20.05 -20.01 -18.96
N GLU A 85 21.34 -20.31 -18.90
CA GLU A 85 21.90 -21.07 -17.77
C GLU A 85 21.69 -20.32 -16.45
N GLU A 86 21.62 -21.05 -15.33
CA GLU A 86 21.26 -20.44 -14.04
C GLU A 86 22.25 -19.38 -13.57
N ASP A 87 23.54 -19.56 -13.87
CA ASP A 87 24.60 -18.63 -13.48
C ASP A 87 24.55 -17.35 -14.32
N ASP A 88 24.35 -17.46 -15.63
CA ASP A 88 24.14 -16.32 -16.53
C ASP A 88 22.88 -15.55 -16.15
N ARG A 89 21.77 -16.25 -15.91
CA ARG A 89 20.50 -15.64 -15.48
C ARG A 89 20.68 -14.85 -14.18
N ARG A 90 21.33 -15.44 -13.17
CA ARG A 90 21.62 -14.76 -11.90
C ARG A 90 22.53 -13.56 -12.10
N TYR A 91 23.58 -13.69 -12.92
CA TYR A 91 24.49 -12.61 -13.23
C TYR A 91 23.77 -11.44 -13.90
N ILE A 92 22.95 -11.72 -14.92
CA ILE A 92 22.14 -10.71 -15.61
C ILE A 92 21.21 -10.02 -14.62
N ILE A 93 20.36 -10.77 -13.89
CA ILE A 93 19.39 -10.20 -12.96
C ILE A 93 20.06 -9.36 -11.87
N LYS A 94 21.21 -9.79 -11.34
CA LYS A 94 21.97 -9.05 -10.33
C LYS A 94 22.47 -7.71 -10.84
N ASN A 95 22.86 -7.63 -12.11
CA ASN A 95 23.46 -6.44 -12.73
C ASN A 95 22.46 -5.62 -13.57
N LEU A 96 21.18 -6.03 -13.65
CA LEU A 96 20.15 -5.23 -14.30
C LEU A 96 19.86 -3.94 -13.53
N ASN A 97 19.91 -2.83 -14.26
CA ASN A 97 19.40 -1.54 -13.84
C ASN A 97 17.87 -1.49 -13.96
N ARG A 98 17.27 -0.32 -13.67
CA ARG A 98 15.82 -0.12 -13.83
C ARG A 98 15.42 -0.25 -15.30
N ILE A 99 14.52 -1.19 -15.58
CA ILE A 99 13.93 -1.44 -16.90
C ILE A 99 12.42 -1.18 -16.90
N SER A 100 11.79 -1.22 -18.08
CA SER A 100 10.34 -1.04 -18.22
C SER A 100 9.55 -2.10 -17.44
N LEU A 101 8.46 -1.69 -16.78
CA LEU A 101 7.58 -2.61 -16.04
C LEU A 101 6.90 -3.63 -16.95
N HIS A 102 6.60 -3.27 -18.20
CA HIS A 102 6.06 -4.22 -19.19
C HIS A 102 6.99 -5.40 -19.47
N ILE A 103 8.28 -5.26 -19.18
CA ILE A 103 9.30 -6.31 -19.36
C ILE A 103 9.62 -6.95 -18.01
N ALA A 104 9.87 -6.14 -16.97
CA ALA A 104 10.25 -6.65 -15.65
C ALA A 104 9.16 -7.52 -15.02
N VAL A 105 7.90 -7.10 -15.06
CA VAL A 105 6.80 -7.80 -14.39
C VAL A 105 6.59 -9.22 -14.91
N PRO A 106 6.51 -9.48 -16.23
CA PRO A 106 6.34 -10.84 -16.73
C PRO A 106 7.61 -11.70 -16.67
N LEU A 107 8.80 -11.11 -16.68
CA LEU A 107 10.07 -11.87 -16.81
C LEU A 107 10.84 -12.07 -15.51
N ILE A 108 10.71 -11.16 -14.53
CA ILE A 108 11.55 -11.15 -13.33
C ILE A 108 10.69 -11.40 -12.08
N ASP A 109 10.83 -12.58 -11.51
CA ASP A 109 10.28 -12.95 -10.18
C ASP A 109 11.32 -12.85 -9.05
N ASP A 110 12.57 -12.54 -9.40
CA ASP A 110 13.68 -12.44 -8.45
C ASP A 110 13.48 -11.28 -7.45
N GLU A 111 13.31 -11.63 -6.17
CA GLU A 111 13.04 -10.67 -5.10
C GLU A 111 14.24 -9.76 -4.80
N ASP A 112 15.48 -10.16 -5.10
CA ASP A 112 16.64 -9.30 -4.91
C ASP A 112 16.68 -8.17 -5.94
N TYR A 113 16.25 -8.40 -7.18
CA TYR A 113 16.02 -7.33 -8.16
C TYR A 113 14.99 -6.34 -7.64
N TRP A 114 13.80 -6.81 -7.25
CA TRP A 114 12.72 -5.94 -6.78
C TRP A 114 13.08 -5.22 -5.48
N LYS A 115 13.85 -5.86 -4.60
CA LYS A 115 14.40 -5.24 -3.39
C LYS A 115 15.29 -4.05 -3.72
N ARG A 116 16.20 -4.18 -4.69
CA ARG A 116 17.05 -3.07 -5.13
C ARG A 116 16.20 -1.91 -5.68
N GLN A 117 15.21 -2.21 -6.54
CA GLN A 117 14.30 -1.20 -7.09
C GLN A 117 13.47 -0.49 -5.99
N CYS A 118 12.99 -1.26 -5.00
CA CYS A 118 12.26 -0.74 -3.87
C CYS A 118 13.12 0.16 -2.97
N ILE A 119 14.33 -0.25 -2.62
CA ILE A 119 15.21 0.52 -1.72
C ILE A 119 15.68 1.81 -2.38
N ASP A 120 15.95 1.79 -3.68
CA ASP A 120 16.32 2.98 -4.46
C ASP A 120 15.23 4.06 -4.40
N ARG A 121 13.96 3.66 -4.57
CA ARG A 121 12.82 4.60 -4.60
C ARG A 121 12.21 4.89 -3.23
N TRP A 122 12.20 3.91 -2.33
CA TRP A 122 11.49 3.93 -1.04
C TRP A 122 12.33 3.28 0.08
N PRO A 123 13.43 3.91 0.51
CA PRO A 123 14.40 3.28 1.43
C PRO A 123 13.82 2.91 2.80
N MET A 124 12.75 3.60 3.23
CA MET A 124 12.10 3.39 4.54
C MET A 124 10.89 2.45 4.50
N ALA A 125 10.51 1.96 3.32
CA ALA A 125 9.32 1.13 3.18
C ALA A 125 9.53 -0.29 3.74
N ARG A 126 8.46 -0.86 4.31
CA ARG A 126 8.50 -2.14 5.02
C ARG A 126 7.84 -3.24 4.21
N VAL A 127 8.64 -4.14 3.64
CA VAL A 127 8.16 -5.28 2.84
C VAL A 127 7.19 -6.21 3.61
N SER A 128 7.31 -6.25 4.94
CA SER A 128 6.40 -7.01 5.81
C SER A 128 4.94 -6.56 5.73
N MET A 129 4.69 -5.33 5.27
CA MET A 129 3.33 -4.81 5.05
C MET A 129 2.70 -5.32 3.76
N HIS A 130 3.50 -5.91 2.86
CA HIS A 130 3.16 -6.30 1.49
C HIS A 130 3.35 -7.80 1.27
N GLY A 131 3.07 -8.61 2.29
CA GLY A 131 3.18 -10.08 2.22
C GLY A 131 4.62 -10.61 2.11
N ASN A 132 5.62 -9.82 2.50
CA ASN A 132 7.05 -10.15 2.37
C ASN A 132 7.52 -10.36 0.91
N SER A 133 6.85 -9.72 -0.07
CA SER A 133 7.29 -9.67 -1.48
C SER A 133 7.62 -8.23 -1.88
N TYR A 134 8.85 -7.98 -2.30
CA TYR A 134 9.28 -6.70 -2.87
C TYR A 134 8.67 -6.45 -4.24
N LYS A 135 8.43 -7.50 -5.05
CA LYS A 135 7.71 -7.35 -6.32
C LYS A 135 6.32 -6.76 -6.09
N ARG A 136 5.57 -7.37 -5.18
CA ARG A 136 4.25 -6.88 -4.78
C ARG A 136 4.32 -5.47 -4.19
N MET A 137 5.24 -5.23 -3.25
CA MET A 137 5.44 -3.90 -2.65
C MET A 137 5.67 -2.83 -3.72
N TYR A 138 6.55 -3.12 -4.69
CA TYR A 138 6.86 -2.19 -5.78
C TYR A 138 5.61 -1.86 -6.60
N LEU A 139 4.82 -2.87 -6.98
CA LEU A 139 3.63 -2.70 -7.80
C LEU A 139 2.51 -1.97 -7.06
N GLU A 140 2.25 -2.31 -5.80
CA GLU A 140 1.27 -1.62 -4.95
C GLU A 140 1.65 -0.14 -4.75
N GLN A 141 2.93 0.15 -4.47
CA GLN A 141 3.39 1.53 -4.31
C GLN A 141 3.46 2.30 -5.62
N ASN A 142 3.78 1.64 -6.75
CA ASN A 142 3.79 2.30 -8.04
C ASN A 142 2.39 2.70 -8.49
N LEU A 143 1.39 1.82 -8.31
CA LEU A 143 -0.01 2.17 -8.58
C LEU A 143 -0.49 3.26 -7.63
N THR A 144 -0.18 3.15 -6.33
CA THR A 144 -0.50 4.20 -5.34
C THR A 144 0.08 5.55 -5.76
N TYR A 145 1.34 5.59 -6.16
CA TYR A 145 2.00 6.80 -6.65
C TYR A 145 1.28 7.39 -7.87
N ALA A 146 0.93 6.56 -8.86
CA ALA A 146 0.20 7.03 -10.04
C ALA A 146 -1.16 7.64 -9.67
N LEU A 147 -1.87 7.07 -8.69
CA LEU A 147 -3.14 7.60 -8.18
C LEU A 147 -2.97 8.91 -7.38
N GLU A 148 -1.97 8.98 -6.50
CA GLU A 148 -1.73 10.15 -5.64
C GLU A 148 -1.27 11.39 -6.41
N PHE A 149 -0.52 11.19 -7.51
CA PHE A 149 0.03 12.25 -8.33
C PHE A 149 -0.76 12.51 -9.61
N PHE A 150 -1.90 11.82 -9.80
CA PHE A 150 -2.85 12.13 -10.86
C PHE A 150 -3.40 13.55 -10.67
N LYS A 151 -3.26 14.38 -11.71
CA LYS A 151 -3.75 15.76 -11.73
C LYS A 151 -4.93 15.87 -12.70
N PRO A 152 -6.16 16.10 -12.21
CA PRO A 152 -7.36 16.11 -13.08
C PRO A 152 -7.30 17.02 -14.31
N ASP A 153 -6.55 18.12 -14.24
CA ASP A 153 -6.48 19.12 -15.32
C ASP A 153 -5.40 18.83 -16.38
N ILE A 154 -4.43 17.98 -16.08
CA ILE A 154 -3.22 17.79 -16.91
C ILE A 154 -2.99 16.31 -17.24
N SER A 155 -3.29 15.42 -16.29
CA SER A 155 -3.06 13.99 -16.43
C SER A 155 -4.17 13.33 -17.24
N THR A 156 -3.77 12.42 -18.14
CA THR A 156 -4.67 11.41 -18.69
C THR A 156 -4.69 10.18 -17.79
N THR A 157 -5.71 9.34 -17.91
CA THR A 157 -5.78 8.05 -17.19
C THR A 157 -4.88 6.97 -17.79
N GLN A 158 -4.20 7.26 -18.91
CA GLN A 158 -3.43 6.29 -19.69
C GLN A 158 -2.34 5.59 -18.86
N GLU A 159 -1.58 6.31 -18.04
CA GLU A 159 -0.54 5.69 -17.19
C GLU A 159 -1.14 4.67 -16.21
N ILE A 160 -2.30 4.98 -15.63
CA ILE A 160 -3.01 4.08 -14.71
C ILE A 160 -3.55 2.88 -15.49
N GLU A 161 -4.15 3.11 -16.65
CA GLU A 161 -4.69 2.06 -17.53
C GLU A 161 -3.62 1.08 -18.02
N GLU A 162 -2.42 1.56 -18.32
CA GLU A 162 -1.27 0.72 -18.71
C GLU A 162 -0.69 -0.06 -17.52
N LEU A 163 -0.73 0.51 -16.32
CA LEU A 163 -0.25 -0.14 -15.10
C LEU A 163 -1.18 -1.22 -14.57
N LEU A 164 -2.50 -1.04 -14.68
CA LEU A 164 -3.50 -1.95 -14.09
C LEU A 164 -3.31 -3.42 -14.52
N PRO A 165 -3.14 -3.77 -15.80
CA PRO A 165 -2.88 -5.15 -16.21
C PRO A 165 -1.60 -5.75 -15.63
N LEU A 166 -0.57 -4.92 -15.39
CA LEU A 166 0.71 -5.38 -14.86
C LEU A 166 0.63 -5.69 -13.36
N CYS A 167 -0.17 -4.93 -12.61
CA CYS A 167 -0.25 -5.06 -11.15
C CYS A 167 -1.47 -5.84 -10.65
N SER A 168 -2.44 -6.14 -11.53
CA SER A 168 -3.72 -6.81 -11.21
C SER A 168 -3.60 -8.03 -10.30
N GLU A 169 -2.65 -8.92 -10.57
CA GLU A 169 -2.46 -10.16 -9.83
C GLU A 169 -1.66 -10.03 -8.53
N TYR A 170 -1.15 -8.83 -8.23
CA TYR A 170 -0.23 -8.59 -7.11
C TYR A 170 -0.81 -7.63 -6.06
N VAL A 171 -1.65 -6.69 -6.48
CA VAL A 171 -2.19 -5.65 -5.58
C VAL A 171 -3.28 -6.26 -4.70
N GLU A 172 -2.99 -6.36 -3.40
CA GLU A 172 -4.01 -6.62 -2.38
C GLU A 172 -4.23 -5.42 -1.46
N LYS A 173 -3.35 -4.41 -1.50
CA LYS A 173 -3.47 -3.20 -0.68
C LYS A 173 -3.27 -1.92 -1.50
N LEU A 174 -4.15 -0.95 -1.28
CA LEU A 174 -4.00 0.42 -1.77
C LEU A 174 -4.04 1.37 -0.57
N ASN A 175 -2.94 2.10 -0.37
CA ASN A 175 -2.84 3.11 0.69
C ASN A 175 -2.62 4.49 0.09
N ILE A 176 -3.71 5.13 -0.27
CA ILE A 176 -3.73 6.43 -0.92
C ILE A 176 -3.77 7.50 0.16
N THR A 177 -2.64 8.17 0.34
CA THR A 177 -2.41 9.17 1.37
C THR A 177 -2.68 10.59 0.91
N GLN A 178 -3.05 10.79 -0.36
CA GLN A 178 -3.53 12.06 -0.90
C GLN A 178 -4.31 11.80 -2.19
N LEU A 179 -5.34 12.61 -2.45
CA LEU A 179 -6.05 12.63 -3.72
C LEU A 179 -6.20 14.10 -4.12
N GLN A 180 -5.43 14.49 -5.15
CA GLN A 180 -5.40 15.87 -5.61
C GLN A 180 -6.67 16.22 -6.38
N LYS A 181 -7.10 17.48 -6.24
CA LYS A 181 -8.21 18.08 -7.00
C LYS A 181 -7.66 19.16 -7.94
N LYS A 182 -8.52 19.62 -8.85
CA LYS A 182 -8.33 20.86 -9.61
C LYS A 182 -8.08 22.02 -8.65
N ASP A 183 -7.04 22.82 -8.90
CA ASP A 183 -6.84 24.08 -8.19
C ASP A 183 -7.95 25.05 -8.62
N GLU A 184 -8.97 25.24 -7.77
CA GLU A 184 -10.04 26.22 -8.01
C GLU A 184 -9.50 27.67 -8.02
N ASN A 185 -8.24 27.89 -7.60
CA ASN A 185 -7.54 29.17 -7.61
C ASN A 185 -6.85 29.52 -8.94
N TYR A 186 -6.92 28.67 -9.98
CA TYR A 186 -6.79 29.16 -11.35
C TYR A 186 -8.11 29.80 -11.75
N ASP A 187 -8.35 30.93 -11.10
CA ASP A 187 -9.37 31.89 -11.45
C ASP A 187 -9.19 32.22 -12.93
N ASP A 188 -10.28 32.03 -13.67
CA ASP A 188 -10.43 32.26 -15.09
C ASP A 188 -10.41 33.78 -15.41
N GLN A 189 -9.45 34.50 -14.83
CA GLN A 189 -9.25 35.94 -15.06
C GLN A 189 -8.63 36.24 -16.42
N SER A 190 -8.31 35.21 -17.22
CA SER A 190 -7.94 35.36 -18.63
C SER A 190 -9.11 35.18 -19.61
N ALA A 191 -10.28 34.70 -19.17
CA ALA A 191 -11.44 34.61 -20.04
C ALA A 191 -12.09 35.99 -20.17
N ALA A 192 -11.81 36.66 -21.30
CA ALA A 192 -12.54 37.85 -21.70
C ALA A 192 -14.05 37.53 -21.75
N PRO A 193 -14.94 38.41 -21.29
CA PRO A 193 -16.37 38.16 -21.33
C PRO A 193 -16.82 38.07 -22.80
N GLY A 194 -17.00 36.84 -23.29
CA GLY A 194 -17.37 36.55 -24.68
C GLY A 194 -16.66 35.36 -25.33
N SER A 195 -15.67 34.71 -24.72
CA SER A 195 -15.17 33.43 -25.25
C SER A 195 -16.12 32.30 -24.85
N SER A 196 -16.69 31.65 -25.86
CA SER A 196 -17.27 30.31 -25.72
C SER A 196 -16.13 29.30 -25.61
N ASP A 197 -15.32 29.39 -24.55
CA ASP A 197 -14.37 28.33 -24.26
C ASP A 197 -15.18 27.11 -23.85
N ASP A 198 -15.08 26.06 -24.68
CA ASP A 198 -15.64 24.75 -24.41
C ASP A 198 -15.17 24.31 -23.02
N PHE A 199 -16.07 24.32 -22.05
CA PHE A 199 -15.78 23.84 -20.69
C PHE A 199 -15.45 22.35 -20.77
N VAL A 200 -14.16 22.03 -20.88
CA VAL A 200 -13.68 20.65 -20.82
C VAL A 200 -13.71 20.25 -19.35
N GLU A 201 -14.61 19.32 -19.03
CA GLU A 201 -14.69 18.76 -17.69
C GLU A 201 -13.37 18.03 -17.37
N PRO A 202 -12.73 18.31 -16.21
CA PRO A 202 -11.44 17.72 -15.88
C PRO A 202 -11.55 16.19 -15.82
N THR A 203 -10.47 15.52 -16.23
CA THR A 203 -10.41 14.06 -16.24
C THR A 203 -10.47 13.56 -14.79
N ARG A 204 -11.40 12.66 -14.48
CA ARG A 204 -11.61 12.16 -13.11
C ARG A 204 -11.08 10.74 -12.99
N LEU A 205 -10.51 10.44 -11.82
CA LEU A 205 -10.24 9.05 -11.46
C LEU A 205 -11.58 8.32 -11.30
N ASN A 206 -11.72 7.20 -11.99
CA ASN A 206 -12.85 6.31 -11.82
C ASN A 206 -12.41 5.07 -11.01
N PHE A 207 -12.72 5.05 -9.72
CA PHE A 207 -12.41 3.93 -8.86
C PHE A 207 -13.15 2.65 -9.25
N VAL A 208 -14.28 2.72 -9.96
CA VAL A 208 -14.96 1.54 -10.51
C VAL A 208 -14.05 0.83 -11.52
N ASP A 209 -13.45 1.59 -12.44
CA ASP A 209 -12.54 1.04 -13.46
C ASP A 209 -11.28 0.47 -12.81
N ILE A 210 -10.73 1.17 -11.81
CA ILE A 210 -9.56 0.71 -11.06
C ILE A 210 -9.89 -0.57 -10.28
N PHE A 211 -10.92 -0.56 -9.44
CA PHE A 211 -11.23 -1.66 -8.52
C PHE A 211 -11.69 -2.92 -9.27
N SER A 212 -12.42 -2.77 -10.38
CA SER A 212 -12.82 -3.89 -11.23
C SER A 212 -11.64 -4.68 -11.84
N LYS A 213 -10.45 -4.08 -11.89
CA LYS A 213 -9.20 -4.69 -12.39
C LYS A 213 -8.31 -5.24 -11.29
N LEU A 214 -8.71 -5.16 -10.02
CA LEU A 214 -7.90 -5.58 -8.87
C LEU A 214 -8.60 -6.71 -8.08
N PRO A 215 -8.64 -7.94 -8.62
CA PRO A 215 -9.40 -9.05 -8.03
C PRO A 215 -8.88 -9.52 -6.67
N LYS A 216 -7.65 -9.17 -6.30
CA LYS A 216 -7.04 -9.52 -5.01
C LYS A 216 -7.06 -8.38 -3.98
N LEU A 217 -7.66 -7.22 -4.31
CA LEU A 217 -7.71 -6.06 -3.42
C LEU A 217 -8.51 -6.35 -2.14
N LYS A 218 -7.85 -6.31 -0.99
CA LYS A 218 -8.39 -6.65 0.34
C LYS A 218 -8.33 -5.48 1.33
N ASP A 219 -7.40 -4.55 1.16
CA ASP A 219 -7.20 -3.41 2.07
C ASP A 219 -7.16 -2.11 1.26
N VAL A 220 -8.10 -1.22 1.53
CA VAL A 220 -8.16 0.10 0.92
C VAL A 220 -8.12 1.14 2.03
N SER A 221 -7.13 2.01 1.95
CA SER A 221 -6.99 3.19 2.80
C SER A 221 -6.91 4.42 1.91
N MET A 222 -7.80 5.39 2.15
CA MET A 222 -7.93 6.59 1.35
C MET A 222 -8.00 7.83 2.24
N PHE A 223 -7.28 8.87 1.82
CA PHE A 223 -7.36 10.22 2.36
C PHE A 223 -7.68 11.18 1.22
N PHE A 224 -8.89 11.75 1.26
CA PHE A 224 -9.30 12.80 0.33
C PHE A 224 -8.76 14.14 0.81
N GLY A 225 -7.45 14.28 0.67
CA GLY A 225 -6.71 15.45 1.11
C GLY A 225 -5.43 15.65 0.30
N LYS A 226 -4.66 16.69 0.66
CA LYS A 226 -3.35 16.97 0.05
C LYS A 226 -2.28 16.94 1.13
N ASN A 227 -1.17 16.27 0.86
CA ASN A 227 -0.01 16.24 1.75
C ASN A 227 1.00 17.33 1.39
N ASN A 228 1.93 17.60 2.31
CA ASN A 228 3.04 18.54 2.11
C ASN A 228 2.58 19.94 1.69
N VAL A 229 1.43 20.37 2.22
CA VAL A 229 0.87 21.68 1.98
C VAL A 229 1.64 22.73 2.78
N GLY A 230 2.08 23.79 2.11
CA GLY A 230 2.82 24.89 2.74
C GLY A 230 1.95 25.73 3.69
N LEU A 231 2.57 26.68 4.39
CA LEU A 231 1.87 27.54 5.36
C LEU A 231 0.78 28.44 4.74
N SER A 232 0.85 28.66 3.42
CA SER A 232 -0.12 29.45 2.66
C SER A 232 -1.30 28.62 2.14
N PHE A 233 -1.44 27.37 2.57
CA PHE A 233 -2.48 26.49 2.08
C PHE A 233 -3.82 26.73 2.77
N GLU A 234 -4.88 26.86 1.96
CA GLU A 234 -6.25 26.99 2.45
C GLU A 234 -7.01 25.67 2.27
N TRP A 235 -7.58 25.16 3.37
CA TRP A 235 -8.38 23.93 3.36
C TRP A 235 -9.66 24.04 2.53
N SER A 236 -10.11 25.27 2.24
CA SER A 236 -11.21 25.55 1.30
C SER A 236 -10.98 24.95 -0.08
N VAL A 237 -9.73 24.79 -0.51
CA VAL A 237 -9.36 24.23 -1.82
C VAL A 237 -9.50 22.70 -1.88
N VAL A 238 -9.68 22.03 -0.74
CA VAL A 238 -9.83 20.56 -0.68
C VAL A 238 -11.19 20.16 -0.12
N HIS A 239 -12.25 20.55 -0.82
CA HIS A 239 -13.58 19.99 -0.56
C HIS A 239 -13.79 18.74 -1.41
N THR A 240 -13.78 17.57 -0.76
CA THR A 240 -14.25 16.31 -1.35
C THR A 240 -15.67 16.52 -1.92
N ARG A 241 -15.93 16.06 -3.15
CA ARG A 241 -17.24 16.24 -3.78
C ARG A 241 -18.09 15.02 -3.46
N TYR A 242 -19.41 15.21 -3.45
CA TYR A 242 -20.33 14.11 -3.24
C TYR A 242 -20.17 13.02 -4.30
N GLU A 243 -19.86 13.40 -5.54
CA GLU A 243 -19.61 12.49 -6.66
C GLU A 243 -18.38 11.60 -6.43
N ASP A 244 -17.33 12.11 -5.77
CA ASP A 244 -16.13 11.33 -5.44
C ASP A 244 -16.49 10.20 -4.48
N VAL A 245 -17.34 10.49 -3.50
CA VAL A 245 -17.85 9.49 -2.54
C VAL A 245 -18.73 8.48 -3.23
N LEU A 246 -19.66 8.92 -4.09
CA LEU A 246 -20.49 8.01 -4.87
C LEU A 246 -19.65 7.07 -5.75
N ASN A 247 -18.60 7.59 -6.36
CA ASN A 247 -17.69 6.77 -7.17
C ASN A 247 -16.99 5.69 -6.34
N VAL A 248 -16.54 6.02 -5.13
CA VAL A 248 -16.02 5.01 -4.19
C VAL A 248 -17.09 4.02 -3.76
N CYS A 249 -18.30 4.48 -3.43
CA CYS A 249 -19.42 3.59 -3.07
C CYS A 249 -19.71 2.58 -4.19
N GLN A 250 -19.77 3.03 -5.45
CA GLN A 250 -19.95 2.15 -6.60
C GLN A 250 -18.76 1.20 -6.77
N ALA A 251 -17.53 1.68 -6.58
CA ALA A 251 -16.33 0.86 -6.69
C ALA A 251 -16.29 -0.29 -5.67
N LEU A 252 -16.89 -0.11 -4.48
CA LEU A 252 -16.99 -1.17 -3.48
C LEU A 252 -17.80 -2.39 -3.97
N GLU A 253 -18.67 -2.24 -4.97
CA GLU A 253 -19.38 -3.37 -5.61
C GLU A 253 -18.44 -4.28 -6.41
N CYS A 254 -17.36 -3.70 -6.95
CA CYS A 254 -16.39 -4.43 -7.77
C CYS A 254 -15.41 -5.26 -6.93
N VAL A 255 -15.39 -5.07 -5.60
CA VAL A 255 -14.43 -5.70 -4.69
C VAL A 255 -15.12 -6.42 -3.52
N PRO A 256 -15.96 -7.43 -3.79
CA PRO A 256 -16.66 -8.18 -2.72
C PRO A 256 -15.71 -8.87 -1.73
N GLN A 257 -14.44 -9.08 -2.12
CA GLN A 257 -13.37 -9.62 -1.31
C GLN A 257 -12.73 -8.60 -0.35
N LEU A 258 -13.13 -7.32 -0.36
CA LEU A 258 -12.54 -6.28 0.48
C LEU A 258 -12.75 -6.59 1.97
N GLU A 259 -11.65 -6.64 2.73
CA GLU A 259 -11.66 -6.97 4.15
C GLU A 259 -11.50 -5.72 5.04
N CYS A 260 -10.82 -4.69 4.54
CA CYS A 260 -10.52 -3.46 5.27
C CYS A 260 -10.81 -2.24 4.40
N LEU A 261 -11.66 -1.34 4.90
CA LEU A 261 -11.91 -0.03 4.33
C LEU A 261 -11.58 1.03 5.36
N ARG A 262 -10.66 1.92 5.01
CA ARG A 262 -10.31 3.09 5.79
C ARG A 262 -10.48 4.35 4.96
N ILE A 263 -11.31 5.27 5.44
CA ILE A 263 -11.43 6.61 4.87
C ILE A 263 -11.32 7.59 6.03
N HIS A 264 -10.12 8.11 6.25
CA HIS A 264 -9.79 8.90 7.43
C HIS A 264 -9.41 10.33 7.06
N CYS A 265 -9.55 11.26 8.00
CA CYS A 265 -9.14 12.66 7.82
C CYS A 265 -9.73 13.35 6.57
N SER A 266 -10.85 12.87 6.04
CA SER A 266 -11.37 13.21 4.71
C SER A 266 -12.62 14.10 4.78
N LEU A 267 -12.88 14.70 5.95
CA LEU A 267 -14.05 15.54 6.22
C LEU A 267 -15.39 14.87 5.88
N LEU A 268 -15.47 13.53 5.97
CA LEU A 268 -16.72 12.81 5.67
C LEU A 268 -17.83 13.28 6.62
N ASN A 269 -18.89 13.86 6.06
CA ASN A 269 -20.05 14.29 6.83
C ASN A 269 -21.08 13.15 7.01
N CYS A 270 -22.21 13.43 7.66
CA CYS A 270 -23.26 12.44 7.89
C CYS A 270 -23.90 11.90 6.61
N GLU A 271 -24.06 12.72 5.57
CA GLU A 271 -24.68 12.32 4.31
C GLU A 271 -23.80 11.30 3.59
N TRP A 272 -22.51 11.58 3.48
CA TRP A 272 -21.54 10.69 2.84
C TRP A 272 -21.37 9.39 3.60
N THR A 273 -21.33 9.48 4.93
CA THR A 273 -21.30 8.29 5.77
C THR A 273 -22.54 7.44 5.57
N THR A 274 -23.71 8.07 5.36
CA THR A 274 -24.95 7.37 5.07
C THR A 274 -24.88 6.62 3.75
N GLU A 275 -24.34 7.22 2.69
CA GLU A 275 -24.16 6.55 1.39
C GLU A 275 -23.18 5.37 1.48
N ILE A 276 -22.03 5.56 2.12
CA ILE A 276 -21.09 4.47 2.36
C ILE A 276 -21.78 3.35 3.14
N CYS A 277 -22.50 3.68 4.22
CA CYS A 277 -23.22 2.69 5.03
C CYS A 277 -24.29 1.93 4.24
N LYS A 278 -25.04 2.59 3.35
CA LYS A 278 -26.03 1.93 2.47
C LYS A 278 -25.36 0.85 1.63
N GLN A 279 -24.18 1.14 1.09
CA GLN A 279 -23.41 0.16 0.31
C GLN A 279 -22.92 -1.00 1.18
N LEU A 280 -22.38 -0.68 2.36
CA LEU A 280 -21.79 -1.67 3.26
C LEU A 280 -22.80 -2.65 3.88
N VAL A 281 -24.10 -2.33 3.88
CA VAL A 281 -25.16 -3.24 4.37
C VAL A 281 -25.13 -4.59 3.66
N ASN A 282 -24.81 -4.58 2.35
CA ASN A 282 -24.76 -5.78 1.51
C ASN A 282 -23.34 -6.33 1.32
N HIS A 283 -22.32 -5.68 1.88
CA HIS A 283 -20.94 -6.09 1.70
C HIS A 283 -20.58 -7.27 2.63
N HIS A 284 -20.31 -8.44 2.06
CA HIS A 284 -20.11 -9.68 2.82
C HIS A 284 -18.67 -9.93 3.29
N GLY A 285 -17.68 -9.30 2.66
CA GLY A 285 -16.26 -9.48 2.98
C GLY A 285 -15.71 -8.57 4.07
N LEU A 286 -16.39 -7.47 4.41
CA LEU A 286 -15.78 -6.38 5.18
C LEU A 286 -15.65 -6.76 6.65
N VAL A 287 -14.42 -6.72 7.17
CA VAL A 287 -14.07 -7.07 8.55
C VAL A 287 -13.74 -5.81 9.37
N THR A 288 -13.08 -4.83 8.75
CA THR A 288 -12.66 -3.59 9.41
C THR A 288 -13.18 -2.37 8.66
N LEU A 289 -13.88 -1.50 9.37
CA LEU A 289 -14.30 -0.18 8.91
C LEU A 289 -13.67 0.89 9.80
N ASP A 290 -12.88 1.77 9.20
CA ASP A 290 -12.22 2.87 9.89
C ASP A 290 -12.55 4.21 9.22
N LEU A 291 -13.40 4.99 9.87
CA LEU A 291 -13.83 6.30 9.44
C LEU A 291 -13.36 7.39 10.42
N SER A 292 -12.24 7.16 11.10
CA SER A 292 -11.72 8.07 12.13
C SER A 292 -11.33 9.44 11.57
N ASN A 293 -11.44 10.49 12.40
CA ASN A 293 -11.09 11.88 12.07
C ASN A 293 -11.92 12.46 10.91
N ASN A 294 -13.23 12.29 10.95
CA ASN A 294 -14.16 12.90 10.01
C ASN A 294 -15.23 13.73 10.75
N MET A 295 -16.33 14.08 10.08
CA MET A 295 -17.42 14.91 10.60
C MET A 295 -18.76 14.14 10.57
N ILE A 296 -18.72 12.84 10.89
CA ILE A 296 -19.85 11.90 10.76
C ILE A 296 -21.10 12.35 11.52
N GLY A 297 -20.93 12.94 12.70
CA GLY A 297 -22.02 13.44 13.52
C GLY A 297 -23.01 12.36 13.99
N ASN A 298 -24.15 12.79 14.52
CA ASN A 298 -25.16 11.88 15.06
C ASN A 298 -25.85 11.02 14.00
N ASP A 299 -26.17 11.61 12.84
CA ASP A 299 -26.90 10.89 11.79
C ASP A 299 -26.02 9.87 11.09
N GLY A 300 -24.73 10.15 10.87
CA GLY A 300 -23.80 9.14 10.45
C GLY A 300 -23.58 8.04 11.50
N GLY A 301 -23.65 8.38 12.80
CA GLY A 301 -23.73 7.38 13.89
C GLY A 301 -24.94 6.45 13.79
N LYS A 302 -26.10 6.96 13.36
CA LYS A 302 -27.29 6.12 13.09
C LYS A 302 -27.10 5.26 11.85
N ALA A 303 -26.46 5.78 10.80
CA ALA A 303 -26.15 4.99 9.60
C ALA A 303 -25.22 3.81 9.92
N LEU A 304 -24.20 4.02 10.75
CA LEU A 304 -23.34 2.95 11.26
C LEU A 304 -24.12 1.90 12.06
N ALA A 305 -25.06 2.34 12.90
CA ALA A 305 -25.92 1.44 13.64
C ALA A 305 -26.78 0.56 12.71
N PHE A 306 -27.23 1.10 11.57
CA PHE A 306 -27.96 0.34 10.56
C PHE A 306 -27.08 -0.76 9.93
N VAL A 307 -25.83 -0.46 9.57
CA VAL A 307 -24.86 -1.48 9.09
C VAL A 307 -24.61 -2.55 10.13
N MET A 308 -24.47 -2.17 11.41
CA MET A 308 -24.26 -3.11 12.52
C MET A 308 -25.44 -4.07 12.73
N GLN A 309 -26.65 -3.68 12.35
CA GLN A 309 -27.85 -4.52 12.48
C GLN A 309 -28.06 -5.45 11.28
N SER A 310 -27.34 -5.23 10.18
CA SER A 310 -27.42 -6.08 9.00
C SER A 310 -26.98 -7.52 9.33
N PRO A 311 -27.81 -8.56 9.10
CA PRO A 311 -27.42 -9.96 9.32
C PRO A 311 -26.33 -10.42 8.35
N GLN A 312 -26.16 -9.72 7.22
CA GLN A 312 -25.11 -9.95 6.24
C GLN A 312 -23.76 -9.39 6.68
N SER A 313 -23.74 -8.41 7.59
CA SER A 313 -22.51 -7.78 8.05
C SER A 313 -21.57 -8.79 8.72
N ARG A 314 -20.28 -8.68 8.40
CA ARG A 314 -19.19 -9.45 9.00
C ARG A 314 -18.17 -8.56 9.72
N ILE A 315 -18.51 -7.28 9.90
CA ILE A 315 -17.62 -6.29 10.49
C ILE A 315 -17.33 -6.66 11.95
N LYS A 316 -16.04 -6.82 12.25
CA LYS A 316 -15.51 -7.11 13.58
C LYS A 316 -14.93 -5.87 14.25
N THR A 317 -14.45 -4.91 13.46
CA THR A 317 -13.82 -3.69 13.97
C THR A 317 -14.46 -2.46 13.34
N ILE A 318 -14.98 -1.56 14.17
CA ILE A 318 -15.41 -0.22 13.78
C ILE A 318 -14.57 0.81 14.52
N LYS A 319 -13.93 1.72 13.79
CA LYS A 319 -13.23 2.88 14.33
C LYS A 319 -13.86 4.16 13.82
N VAL A 320 -14.33 4.98 14.75
CA VAL A 320 -14.97 6.27 14.49
C VAL A 320 -14.48 7.30 15.49
N THR A 321 -13.20 7.22 15.85
CA THR A 321 -12.54 8.18 16.73
C THR A 321 -12.62 9.58 16.13
N ASN A 322 -12.87 10.62 16.93
CA ASN A 322 -12.87 12.02 16.49
C ASN A 322 -13.84 12.31 15.34
N ASN A 323 -15.16 12.17 15.59
CA ASN A 323 -16.19 12.21 14.54
C ASN A 323 -17.44 13.02 14.89
N LEU A 324 -17.38 13.82 15.96
CA LEU A 324 -18.51 14.62 16.45
C LEU A 324 -19.77 13.79 16.76
N ILE A 325 -19.63 12.48 17.02
CA ILE A 325 -20.74 11.62 17.41
C ILE A 325 -21.19 12.03 18.81
N GLY A 326 -22.43 12.51 18.90
CA GLY A 326 -23.06 12.91 20.15
C GLY A 326 -23.84 11.77 20.81
N CYS A 327 -24.58 12.13 21.86
CA CYS A 327 -25.41 11.20 22.60
C CYS A 327 -26.43 10.43 21.73
N THR A 328 -27.02 11.05 20.72
CA THR A 328 -28.06 10.40 19.90
C THR A 328 -27.46 9.36 18.96
N GLY A 329 -26.34 9.67 18.30
CA GLY A 329 -25.59 8.68 17.51
C GLY A 329 -25.09 7.52 18.36
N ALA A 330 -24.51 7.80 19.53
CA ALA A 330 -24.06 6.77 20.47
C ALA A 330 -25.20 5.87 20.98
N THR A 331 -26.39 6.44 21.19
CA THR A 331 -27.57 5.66 21.59
C THR A 331 -28.02 4.72 20.48
N ALA A 332 -27.95 5.13 19.20
CA ALA A 332 -28.26 4.27 18.08
C ALA A 332 -27.26 3.10 17.98
N ILE A 333 -25.96 3.39 18.09
CA ILE A 333 -24.89 2.37 18.10
C ILE A 333 -25.09 1.39 19.27
N ALA A 334 -25.42 1.89 20.46
CA ALA A 334 -25.73 1.05 21.62
C ALA A 334 -26.95 0.14 21.39
N PHE A 335 -27.99 0.64 20.70
CA PHE A 335 -29.15 -0.17 20.35
C PHE A 335 -28.78 -1.29 19.37
N ALA A 336 -28.01 -0.98 18.33
CA ALA A 336 -27.50 -1.97 17.38
C ALA A 336 -26.60 -3.03 18.05
N LEU A 337 -25.77 -2.63 19.00
CA LEU A 337 -24.86 -3.52 19.72
C LEU A 337 -25.60 -4.61 20.51
N GLN A 338 -26.83 -4.37 20.97
CA GLN A 338 -27.62 -5.38 21.71
C GLN A 338 -27.89 -6.64 20.90
N THR A 339 -28.10 -6.50 19.59
CA THR A 339 -28.43 -7.61 18.69
C THR A 339 -27.25 -8.04 17.83
N ASN A 340 -26.26 -7.17 17.60
CA ASN A 340 -25.06 -7.51 16.84
C ASN A 340 -24.29 -8.68 17.47
N LYS A 341 -23.87 -9.64 16.64
CA LYS A 341 -23.13 -10.85 17.04
C LYS A 341 -21.75 -10.99 16.39
N CYS A 342 -21.27 -9.96 15.70
CA CYS A 342 -20.01 -10.01 14.94
C CYS A 342 -18.95 -9.04 15.48
N LEU A 343 -19.36 -7.88 15.96
CA LEU A 343 -18.46 -6.81 16.37
C LEU A 343 -17.70 -7.22 17.63
N THR A 344 -16.37 -7.15 17.55
CA THR A 344 -15.45 -7.46 18.64
C THR A 344 -14.69 -6.22 19.13
N LYS A 345 -14.55 -5.19 18.28
CA LYS A 345 -13.85 -3.93 18.60
C LYS A 345 -14.66 -2.72 18.17
N LEU A 346 -14.85 -1.79 19.09
CA LEU A 346 -15.52 -0.52 18.84
C LEU A 346 -14.68 0.63 19.42
N ASP A 347 -14.17 1.50 18.56
CA ASP A 347 -13.49 2.72 18.95
C ASP A 347 -14.35 3.94 18.64
N MET A 348 -14.78 4.63 19.70
CA MET A 348 -15.53 5.87 19.66
C MET A 348 -14.82 6.99 20.43
N GLY A 349 -13.50 6.92 20.59
CA GLY A 349 -12.71 7.93 21.30
C GLY A 349 -12.85 9.34 20.70
N LEU A 350 -12.51 10.38 21.46
CA LEU A 350 -12.54 11.78 21.01
C LEU A 350 -13.90 12.23 20.43
N ASN A 351 -15.01 11.78 20.99
CA ASN A 351 -16.36 12.16 20.56
C ASN A 351 -17.09 12.98 21.66
N ARG A 352 -18.41 13.13 21.56
CA ARG A 352 -19.23 13.90 22.52
C ARG A 352 -20.43 13.07 23.00
N ILE A 353 -20.22 11.77 23.28
CA ILE A 353 -21.32 10.85 23.59
C ILE A 353 -22.05 11.22 24.91
N GLY A 354 -21.33 11.83 25.86
CA GLY A 354 -21.86 12.25 27.16
C GLY A 354 -22.41 11.11 28.04
N ASN A 355 -22.91 11.47 29.22
CA ASN A 355 -23.39 10.50 30.23
C ASN A 355 -24.44 9.55 29.68
N ARG A 356 -25.44 10.10 28.97
CA ARG A 356 -26.56 9.31 28.45
C ARG A 356 -26.12 8.34 27.35
N GLY A 357 -25.21 8.75 26.47
CA GLY A 357 -24.62 7.86 25.47
C GLY A 357 -23.88 6.69 26.12
N LEU A 358 -23.02 6.98 27.10
CA LEU A 358 -22.27 5.94 27.83
C LEU A 358 -23.19 5.00 28.62
N LYS A 359 -24.22 5.52 29.28
CA LYS A 359 -25.21 4.70 30.00
C LYS A 359 -25.95 3.73 29.07
N ASN A 360 -26.25 4.14 27.85
CA ASN A 360 -26.87 3.27 26.85
C ASN A 360 -25.89 2.21 26.34
N LEU A 361 -24.61 2.54 26.15
CA LEU A 361 -23.56 1.55 25.86
C LEU A 361 -23.45 0.52 26.99
N GLY A 362 -23.46 0.93 28.26
CA GLY A 362 -23.50 0.03 29.41
C GLY A 362 -24.69 -0.93 29.36
N LYS A 363 -25.90 -0.43 29.10
CA LYS A 363 -27.09 -1.28 28.91
C LYS A 363 -26.93 -2.26 27.75
N ALA A 364 -26.27 -1.87 26.67
CA ALA A 364 -26.03 -2.74 25.54
C ALA A 364 -25.08 -3.89 25.90
N LEU A 365 -24.04 -3.62 26.68
CA LEU A 365 -23.06 -4.60 27.16
C LEU A 365 -23.64 -5.65 28.11
N LEU A 366 -24.78 -5.38 28.77
CA LEU A 366 -25.50 -6.42 29.52
C LEU A 366 -26.05 -7.53 28.62
N LYS A 367 -26.33 -7.22 27.34
CA LYS A 367 -26.89 -8.17 26.35
C LYS A 367 -25.86 -8.64 25.33
N ASN A 368 -24.88 -7.81 25.02
CA ASN A 368 -23.83 -8.12 24.07
C ASN A 368 -22.72 -8.94 24.74
N ASN A 369 -22.35 -10.06 24.11
CA ASN A 369 -21.31 -10.97 24.57
C ASN A 369 -20.22 -11.20 23.50
N THR A 370 -20.16 -10.35 22.48
CA THR A 370 -19.20 -10.46 21.37
C THR A 370 -18.17 -9.34 21.38
N LEU A 371 -18.54 -8.16 21.89
CA LEU A 371 -17.62 -7.04 22.01
C LEU A 371 -16.58 -7.34 23.08
N THR A 372 -15.32 -7.26 22.67
CA THR A 372 -14.14 -7.55 23.49
C THR A 372 -13.31 -6.31 23.78
N GLU A 373 -13.39 -5.28 22.94
CA GLU A 373 -12.63 -4.03 23.08
C GLU A 373 -13.57 -2.84 22.86
N LEU A 374 -13.61 -1.95 23.86
CA LEU A 374 -14.38 -0.70 23.80
C LEU A 374 -13.47 0.47 24.15
N ASN A 375 -13.30 1.42 23.22
CA ASN A 375 -12.64 2.68 23.48
C ASN A 375 -13.67 3.82 23.46
N VAL A 376 -13.81 4.50 24.59
CA VAL A 376 -14.65 5.70 24.76
C VAL A 376 -13.86 6.82 25.46
N ASN A 377 -12.56 6.90 25.21
CA ASN A 377 -11.75 7.99 25.75
C ASN A 377 -12.22 9.37 25.28
N THR A 378 -11.94 10.41 26.06
CA THR A 378 -12.23 11.82 25.73
C THR A 378 -13.63 12.04 25.15
N ASN A 379 -14.67 11.77 25.94
CA ASN A 379 -16.06 11.70 25.48
C ASN A 379 -17.06 12.52 26.30
N GLN A 380 -16.53 13.39 27.17
CA GLN A 380 -17.29 14.37 27.95
C GLN A 380 -18.35 13.74 28.86
N PHE A 381 -18.09 12.55 29.39
CA PHE A 381 -18.92 11.94 30.43
C PHE A 381 -18.29 12.08 31.81
N ALA A 382 -19.15 11.98 32.82
CA ALA A 382 -18.88 12.02 34.24
C ALA A 382 -19.46 10.78 34.94
N ASP A 383 -19.51 10.80 36.27
CA ASP A 383 -19.92 9.67 37.10
C ASP A 383 -21.25 9.02 36.69
N GLU A 384 -22.27 9.82 36.40
CA GLU A 384 -23.61 9.35 36.02
C GLU A 384 -23.58 8.41 34.80
N GLY A 385 -22.72 8.69 33.82
CA GLY A 385 -22.57 7.85 32.65
C GLY A 385 -21.87 6.54 32.97
N VAL A 386 -20.83 6.61 33.81
CA VAL A 386 -19.97 5.47 34.17
C VAL A 386 -20.72 4.48 35.07
N GLU A 387 -21.64 4.92 35.92
CA GLU A 387 -22.43 4.00 36.75
C GLU A 387 -23.15 2.91 35.94
N GLY A 388 -23.72 3.28 34.78
CA GLY A 388 -24.36 2.33 33.88
C GLY A 388 -23.39 1.33 33.27
N LEU A 389 -22.15 1.76 33.01
CA LEU A 389 -21.08 0.89 32.53
C LEU A 389 -20.58 -0.06 33.63
N LEU A 390 -20.43 0.41 34.88
CA LEU A 390 -20.01 -0.41 36.01
C LEU A 390 -20.96 -1.58 36.27
N SER A 391 -22.27 -1.31 36.26
CA SER A 391 -23.29 -2.36 36.41
C SER A 391 -23.19 -3.42 35.30
N ALA A 392 -22.83 -3.01 34.08
CA ALA A 392 -22.58 -3.93 32.98
C ALA A 392 -21.33 -4.77 33.19
N LEU A 393 -20.22 -4.15 33.64
CA LEU A 393 -18.95 -4.84 33.89
C LEU A 393 -19.02 -5.87 35.02
N GLU A 394 -19.96 -5.76 35.98
CA GLU A 394 -20.17 -6.80 36.99
C GLU A 394 -20.62 -8.14 36.38
N HIS A 395 -21.32 -8.10 35.24
CA HIS A 395 -21.96 -9.26 34.62
C HIS A 395 -21.35 -9.64 33.27
N ASN A 396 -20.78 -8.67 32.55
CA ASN A 396 -20.21 -8.86 31.23
C ASN A 396 -18.87 -9.61 31.34
N LYS A 397 -18.75 -10.68 30.54
CA LYS A 397 -17.58 -11.58 30.50
C LYS A 397 -16.82 -11.49 29.18
N SER A 398 -17.28 -10.65 28.24
CA SER A 398 -16.69 -10.54 26.90
C SER A 398 -15.68 -9.42 26.80
N ILE A 399 -15.90 -8.28 27.48
CA ILE A 399 -15.00 -7.14 27.45
C ILE A 399 -13.68 -7.49 28.14
N THR A 400 -12.60 -7.35 27.39
CA THR A 400 -11.21 -7.60 27.82
C THR A 400 -10.36 -6.33 27.78
N VAL A 401 -10.71 -5.36 26.94
CA VAL A 401 -10.03 -4.06 26.84
C VAL A 401 -11.06 -2.94 26.95
N LEU A 402 -10.81 -2.00 27.85
CA LEU A 402 -11.65 -0.83 28.05
C LEU A 402 -10.80 0.43 28.21
N ASP A 403 -11.09 1.47 27.43
CA ASP A 403 -10.44 2.78 27.58
C ASP A 403 -11.49 3.84 27.97
N LEU A 404 -11.32 4.40 29.17
CA LEU A 404 -12.12 5.49 29.73
C LEU A 404 -11.32 6.79 29.92
N SER A 405 -10.07 6.83 29.45
CA SER A 405 -9.14 7.92 29.70
C SER A 405 -9.68 9.28 29.25
N CYS A 406 -9.16 10.36 29.83
CA CYS A 406 -9.53 11.74 29.50
C CYS A 406 -11.04 12.05 29.65
N ASN A 407 -11.73 11.38 30.57
CA ASN A 407 -13.09 11.71 30.98
C ASN A 407 -13.11 12.16 32.45
N THR A 408 -14.27 12.41 33.05
CA THR A 408 -14.33 12.79 34.47
C THR A 408 -14.84 11.61 35.29
N ILE A 409 -14.08 11.15 36.28
CA ILE A 409 -14.48 10.10 37.22
C ILE A 409 -14.04 10.54 38.60
N SER A 410 -15.00 10.77 39.50
CA SER A 410 -14.69 11.14 40.88
C SER A 410 -13.98 10.02 41.64
N GLU A 411 -13.26 10.36 42.70
CA GLU A 411 -12.60 9.39 43.59
C GLU A 411 -13.61 8.37 44.17
N GLY A 412 -14.81 8.83 44.55
CA GLY A 412 -15.87 7.97 45.09
C GLY A 412 -16.30 6.90 44.08
N LEU A 413 -16.48 7.29 42.82
CA LEU A 413 -16.80 6.34 41.76
C LEU A 413 -15.59 5.47 41.38
N GLY A 414 -14.37 6.00 41.47
CA GLY A 414 -13.12 5.25 41.30
C GLY A 414 -13.04 4.05 42.26
N LYS A 415 -13.41 4.23 43.53
CA LYS A 415 -13.47 3.14 44.52
C LYS A 415 -14.53 2.08 44.17
N LYS A 416 -15.67 2.50 43.61
CA LYS A 416 -16.70 1.58 43.11
C LYS A 416 -16.17 0.78 41.90
N LEU A 417 -15.51 1.45 40.96
CA LEU A 417 -14.84 0.81 39.82
C LEU A 417 -13.81 -0.22 40.29
N GLN A 418 -12.93 0.13 41.23
CA GLN A 418 -11.94 -0.79 41.82
C GLN A 418 -12.60 -2.07 42.36
N ASN A 419 -13.72 -1.94 43.08
CA ASN A 419 -14.47 -3.09 43.59
C ASN A 419 -15.06 -3.95 42.47
N VAL A 420 -15.59 -3.34 41.40
CA VAL A 420 -16.09 -4.06 40.23
C VAL A 420 -14.96 -4.82 39.53
N ILE A 421 -13.80 -4.18 39.32
CA ILE A 421 -12.65 -4.84 38.68
C ILE A 421 -12.10 -5.98 39.53
N ARG A 422 -12.14 -5.88 40.86
CA ARG A 422 -11.78 -6.99 41.76
C ARG A 422 -12.64 -8.24 41.52
N LEU A 423 -13.91 -8.06 41.16
CA LEU A 423 -14.85 -9.16 40.90
C LEU A 423 -14.81 -9.61 39.43
N ASN A 424 -14.54 -8.69 38.50
CA ASN A 424 -14.44 -9.00 37.08
C ASN A 424 -13.07 -9.64 36.74
N LYS A 425 -13.10 -10.93 36.37
CA LYS A 425 -11.90 -11.71 36.01
C LYS A 425 -11.56 -11.71 34.52
N TYR A 426 -12.37 -11.02 33.70
CA TYR A 426 -12.30 -11.07 32.23
C TYR A 426 -11.61 -9.84 31.66
N LEU A 427 -11.73 -8.69 32.32
CA LEU A 427 -11.04 -7.46 31.94
C LEU A 427 -9.53 -7.64 32.13
N LEU A 428 -8.78 -7.36 31.07
CA LEU A 428 -7.33 -7.52 31.00
C LEU A 428 -6.62 -6.17 30.91
N THR A 429 -7.22 -5.19 30.23
CA THR A 429 -6.68 -3.85 30.04
C THR A 429 -7.75 -2.81 30.38
N LEU A 430 -7.37 -1.83 31.19
CA LEU A 430 -8.19 -0.70 31.55
C LEU A 430 -7.33 0.57 31.55
N ASP A 431 -7.69 1.56 30.74
CA ASP A 431 -7.05 2.88 30.76
C ASP A 431 -7.94 3.90 31.50
N LEU A 432 -7.37 4.52 32.54
CA LEU A 432 -7.99 5.53 33.40
C LEU A 432 -7.15 6.82 33.48
N ARG A 433 -6.17 7.00 32.58
CA ARG A 433 -5.37 8.22 32.59
C ARG A 433 -6.26 9.44 32.44
N LEU A 434 -5.89 10.51 33.15
CA LEU A 434 -6.58 11.79 33.06
C LEU A 434 -8.09 11.68 33.37
N THR A 435 -8.50 10.71 34.22
CA THR A 435 -9.89 10.60 34.70
C THR A 435 -10.16 11.31 36.01
N GLY A 436 -9.13 11.73 36.75
CA GLY A 436 -9.24 12.27 38.11
C GLY A 436 -9.18 11.22 39.22
N SER A 437 -9.67 9.99 38.99
CA SER A 437 -9.67 8.89 39.98
C SER A 437 -8.47 7.93 39.87
N GLY A 438 -7.72 7.98 38.77
CA GLY A 438 -6.69 6.98 38.44
C GLY A 438 -5.63 6.77 39.53
N MET A 439 -5.06 7.84 40.10
CA MET A 439 -3.89 7.74 40.99
C MET A 439 -4.12 6.94 42.27
N GLU A 440 -5.31 7.03 42.89
CA GLU A 440 -5.58 6.36 44.16
C GLU A 440 -5.81 4.85 43.96
N ILE A 441 -6.52 4.48 42.90
CA ILE A 441 -6.94 3.08 42.66
C ILE A 441 -5.98 2.29 41.77
N GLU A 442 -5.07 2.97 41.06
CA GLU A 442 -4.14 2.38 40.09
C GLU A 442 -3.43 1.13 40.65
N PRO A 443 -2.75 1.17 41.82
CA PRO A 443 -1.95 0.01 42.26
C PRO A 443 -2.79 -1.26 42.42
N ALA A 444 -4.01 -1.11 42.94
CA ALA A 444 -4.92 -2.22 43.15
C ALA A 444 -5.54 -2.72 41.84
N VAL A 445 -5.98 -1.81 40.97
CA VAL A 445 -6.53 -2.14 39.65
C VAL A 445 -5.46 -2.85 38.81
N THR A 446 -4.24 -2.29 38.72
CA THR A 446 -3.12 -2.88 38.00
C THR A 446 -2.76 -4.26 38.52
N SER A 447 -2.76 -4.46 39.85
CA SER A 447 -2.49 -5.77 40.44
C SER A 447 -3.56 -6.80 40.04
N GLN A 448 -4.83 -6.41 40.04
CA GLN A 448 -5.93 -7.28 39.63
C GLN A 448 -5.89 -7.61 38.14
N LEU A 449 -5.64 -6.63 37.27
CA LEU A 449 -5.53 -6.86 35.82
C LEU A 449 -4.34 -7.78 35.49
N LYS A 450 -3.19 -7.59 36.16
CA LYS A 450 -2.05 -8.51 36.06
C LYS A 450 -2.42 -9.93 36.51
N TYR A 451 -3.22 -10.08 37.58
CA TYR A 451 -3.73 -11.37 38.01
C TYR A 451 -4.61 -12.01 36.93
N ASN A 452 -5.60 -11.27 36.41
CA ASN A 452 -6.50 -11.74 35.36
C ASN A 452 -5.71 -12.18 34.11
N LEU A 453 -4.76 -11.36 33.66
CA LEU A 453 -3.91 -11.66 32.50
C LEU A 453 -3.13 -12.97 32.69
N LYS A 454 -2.52 -13.18 33.86
CA LYS A 454 -1.81 -14.43 34.18
C LYS A 454 -2.73 -15.66 34.04
N GLN A 455 -4.00 -15.55 34.42
CA GLN A 455 -4.96 -16.65 34.28
C GLN A 455 -5.26 -17.01 32.81
N THR A 456 -5.01 -16.10 31.87
CA THR A 456 -5.24 -16.34 30.43
C THR A 456 -4.07 -17.01 29.70
N GLY A 457 -2.88 -17.07 30.32
CA GLY A 457 -1.67 -17.57 29.67
C GLY A 457 -1.11 -16.66 28.56
N LYS A 458 -1.64 -15.44 28.38
CA LYS A 458 -1.19 -14.48 27.36
C LYS A 458 -0.01 -13.63 27.86
N GLN A 459 0.97 -13.35 26.99
CA GLN A 459 2.09 -12.42 27.26
C GLN A 459 1.76 -10.97 26.85
N PHE A 460 2.42 -10.03 27.53
CA PHE A 460 2.15 -8.58 27.64
C PHE A 460 2.32 -7.75 26.36
N TYR A 461 1.53 -6.68 26.22
CA TYR A 461 1.98 -5.36 25.73
C TYR A 461 1.26 -4.25 26.52
N TYR A 462 2.03 -3.32 27.09
CA TYR A 462 1.57 -2.21 27.93
C TYR A 462 0.73 -1.19 27.13
N CYS A 463 -0.26 -0.58 27.77
CA CYS A 463 -0.45 0.87 27.71
C CYS A 463 -1.12 1.32 29.02
N LEU A 464 -0.33 1.98 29.87
CA LEU A 464 -0.81 2.82 30.95
C LEU A 464 -1.34 4.08 30.33
#